data_AF-A0A4R9QBB2-F1
#
_entry.id   AF-A0A4R9QBB2-F1
#
_cell.length_a   1.000
_cell.length_b   1.000
_cell.length_c   1.000
_cell.angle_alpha   90.00
_cell.angle_beta   90.00
_cell.angle_gamma   90.00
#
_symmetry.space_group_name_H-M   'P 1'
#
loop_
_entity.id
_entity.type
_entity.pdbx_description
1 polymer ?
#
loop_
_entity_poly.entity_id
_entity_poly.type
_entity_poly.pdbx_seq_one_letter_code
_entity_poly.pdbx_strand_id
1 'polypeptide(L)'
;MAYGVDFPGSNHFLGPPPGAENVSGLHTFTNGHCSVSCWQLSDAEVDEIVKTRRVFISIHSGRTQPAVFVASESEMRGFLVDFGGTWRVER
;
A
#
# COMPACT_ATOMS: atom_id res chain seq x y z
N MET A 1 -12.93 -5.00 -7.61
CA MET A 1 -12.03 -3.83 -7.59
C MET A 1 -11.39 -3.78 -6.24
N ALA A 2 -10.06 -3.70 -6.22
CA ALA A 2 -9.31 -3.61 -5.00
C ALA A 2 -9.64 -2.34 -4.22
N TYR A 3 -9.61 -2.41 -2.90
CA TYR A 3 -9.80 -1.27 -2.02
C TYR A 3 -8.72 -1.22 -0.95
N GLY A 4 -8.33 0.00 -0.58
CA GLY A 4 -7.40 0.23 0.52
C GLY A 4 -8.02 -0.23 1.83
N VAL A 5 -7.25 -0.94 2.64
CA VAL A 5 -7.68 -1.44 3.96
C VAL A 5 -6.79 -0.89 5.05
N ASP A 6 -7.41 -0.63 6.20
CA ASP A 6 -6.65 -0.45 7.43
C ASP A 6 -6.03 -1.79 7.82
N PHE A 7 -4.81 -1.75 8.32
CA PHE A 7 -4.04 -2.92 8.70
C PHE A 7 -3.33 -2.68 10.04
N PRO A 8 -3.07 -3.73 10.83
CA PRO A 8 -2.37 -3.60 12.11
C PRO A 8 -1.04 -2.87 11.91
N GLY A 9 -0.91 -1.71 12.54
CA GLY A 9 0.30 -0.89 12.47
C GLY A 9 0.29 0.26 11.48
N SER A 10 -0.81 0.50 10.75
CA SER A 10 -1.00 1.80 10.09
C SER A 10 -0.94 2.91 11.15
N ASN A 11 -0.35 4.06 10.79
CA ASN A 11 -0.13 5.17 11.72
C ASN A 11 -0.45 6.54 11.09
N HIS A 12 -0.92 6.55 9.85
CA HIS A 12 -1.23 7.76 9.11
C HIS A 12 -2.42 7.54 8.18
N PHE A 13 -3.30 8.54 8.10
CA PHE A 13 -4.46 8.51 7.21
C PHE A 13 -4.32 9.60 6.13
N LEU A 14 -4.26 9.17 4.88
CA LEU A 14 -4.28 10.05 3.71
C LEU A 14 -5.73 10.23 3.28
N GLY A 15 -6.32 11.36 3.65
CA GLY A 15 -7.68 11.71 3.25
C GLY A 15 -7.76 12.08 1.76
N PRO A 16 -8.94 11.93 1.14
CA PRO A 16 -9.15 12.41 -0.21
C PRO A 16 -9.05 13.95 -0.26
N PRO A 17 -8.65 14.53 -1.40
CA PRO A 17 -8.71 15.97 -1.59
C PRO A 17 -10.13 16.51 -1.34
N PRO A 18 -10.29 17.71 -0.79
CA PRO A 18 -11.61 18.30 -0.56
C PRO A 18 -12.44 18.34 -1.84
N GLY A 19 -13.66 17.79 -1.78
CA GLY A 19 -14.59 17.75 -2.91
C GLY A 19 -14.34 16.65 -3.95
N ALA A 20 -13.33 15.78 -3.76
CA ALA A 20 -13.11 14.62 -4.63
C ALA A 20 -13.94 13.42 -4.16
N GLU A 21 -14.99 13.08 -4.90
CA GLU A 21 -15.87 11.93 -4.59
C GLU A 21 -15.34 10.60 -5.14
N ASN A 22 -14.39 10.66 -6.08
CA ASN A 22 -13.82 9.50 -6.77
C ASN A 22 -12.51 8.99 -6.14
N VAL A 23 -12.09 9.57 -5.01
CA VAL A 23 -10.87 9.20 -4.30
C VAL A 23 -11.27 8.71 -2.91
N SER A 24 -10.87 7.50 -2.55
CA SER A 24 -11.04 6.99 -1.19
C SER A 24 -9.90 7.45 -0.29
N GLY A 25 -10.18 7.59 1.01
CA GLY A 25 -9.12 7.71 2.01
C GLY A 25 -8.26 6.44 2.06
N LEU A 26 -7.03 6.58 2.55
CA LEU A 26 -6.06 5.48 2.61
C LEU A 26 -5.35 5.45 3.96
N HIS A 27 -5.50 4.34 4.67
CA HIS A 27 -4.70 4.03 5.86
C HIS A 27 -3.31 3.58 5.42
N THR A 28 -2.29 4.19 6.00
CA THR A 28 -0.90 3.97 5.63
C THR A 28 -0.02 3.86 6.87
N PHE A 29 1.03 3.07 6.76
CA PHE A 29 2.18 3.19 7.65
C PHE A 29 3.19 4.14 7.02
N THR A 30 3.74 5.04 7.82
CA THR A 30 4.94 5.80 7.46
C THR A 30 5.94 5.85 8.61
N ASN A 31 7.22 5.69 8.27
CA ASN A 31 8.35 5.91 9.18
C ASN A 31 9.15 7.19 8.81
N GLY A 32 8.60 8.03 7.93
CA GLY A 32 9.27 9.22 7.41
C GLY A 32 10.18 8.96 6.19
N HIS A 33 10.53 7.71 5.91
CA HIS A 33 11.32 7.31 4.73
C HIS A 33 10.49 6.53 3.71
N CYS A 34 9.63 5.63 4.20
CA CYS A 34 8.74 4.80 3.39
C CYS A 34 7.29 5.03 3.78
N SER A 35 6.40 4.93 2.79
CA SER A 35 4.96 4.90 2.99
C SER A 35 4.41 3.60 2.43
N VAL A 36 3.65 2.86 3.24
CA VAL A 36 3.11 1.55 2.90
C VAL A 36 1.60 1.57 3.04
N SER A 37 0.91 1.07 2.01
CA SER A 37 -0.53 0.86 1.99
C SER A 37 -0.85 -0.60 1.75
N CYS A 38 -1.96 -1.08 2.31
CA CYS A 38 -2.47 -2.43 2.10
C CYS A 38 -3.74 -2.39 1.27
N TRP A 39 -3.88 -3.35 0.35
CA TRP A 39 -5.00 -3.43 -0.59
C TRP A 39 -5.62 -4.80 -0.55
N GLN A 40 -6.94 -4.85 -0.30
CA GLN A 40 -7.71 -6.07 -0.43
C GLN A 40 -8.15 -6.22 -1.88
N LEU A 41 -7.74 -7.32 -2.51
CA LEU A 41 -8.15 -7.68 -3.87
C LEU A 41 -9.49 -8.43 -3.83
N SER A 42 -10.31 -8.25 -4.87
CA SER A 42 -11.48 -9.12 -5.08
C SER A 42 -11.08 -10.46 -5.68
N ASP A 43 -11.91 -11.49 -5.52
CA ASP A 43 -11.63 -12.84 -6.03
C ASP A 43 -11.29 -12.85 -7.53
N ALA A 44 -12.02 -12.08 -8.33
CA ALA A 44 -11.76 -11.96 -9.77
C ALA A 44 -10.37 -11.34 -10.08
N GLU A 45 -9.89 -10.41 -9.27
CA GLU A 45 -8.55 -9.83 -9.41
C GLU A 45 -7.46 -10.82 -8.95
N VAL A 46 -7.74 -11.59 -7.89
CA VAL A 46 -6.84 -12.67 -7.44
C VAL A 46 -6.69 -13.71 -8.54
N ASP A 47 -7.79 -14.14 -9.16
CA ASP A 47 -7.77 -15.12 -10.27
C ASP A 47 -6.92 -14.62 -11.44
N GLU A 48 -7.06 -13.35 -11.82
CA GLU A 48 -6.28 -12.76 -12.92
C GLU A 48 -4.79 -12.65 -12.58
N ILE A 49 -4.45 -12.28 -11.33
CA ILE A 49 -3.05 -12.22 -10.86
C ILE A 49 -2.44 -13.63 -10.82
N VAL A 50 -3.18 -14.64 -10.36
CA VAL A 50 -2.71 -16.03 -10.32
C VAL A 50 -2.45 -16.54 -11.74
N LYS A 51 -3.34 -16.20 -12.68
CA LYS A 51 -3.24 -16.59 -14.10
C LYS A 51 -2.06 -15.90 -14.80
N THR A 52 -1.87 -14.60 -14.58
CA THR A 52 -0.89 -13.80 -15.33
C THR A 52 0.45 -13.63 -14.63
N ARG A 53 0.49 -13.82 -13.31
CA ARG A 53 1.61 -13.52 -12.39
C ARG A 53 2.10 -12.08 -12.50
N ARG A 54 1.19 -11.14 -12.79
CA ARG A 54 1.50 -9.73 -13.00
C ARG A 54 0.65 -8.86 -12.09
N VAL A 55 1.27 -7.81 -11.57
CA VAL A 55 0.61 -6.71 -10.88
C VAL A 55 0.98 -5.43 -11.63
N PHE A 56 -0.01 -4.63 -12.00
CA PHE A 56 0.19 -3.34 -12.62
C PHE A 56 -0.08 -2.24 -11.58
N ILE A 57 0.87 -1.34 -11.39
CA ILE A 57 0.77 -0.24 -10.43
C ILE A 57 0.96 1.07 -11.18
N SER A 58 0.07 2.01 -10.92
CA SER A 58 0.18 3.40 -11.37
C SER A 58 0.30 4.31 -10.17
N ILE A 59 1.33 5.15 -10.15
CA ILE A 59 1.48 6.23 -9.18
C ILE A 59 1.40 7.53 -9.95
N HIS A 60 0.38 8.34 -9.65
CA HIS A 60 0.21 9.62 -10.30
C HIS A 60 1.01 10.70 -9.58
N SER A 61 2.31 10.79 -9.88
CA SER A 61 3.24 11.70 -9.21
C SER A 61 3.92 12.67 -10.18
N GLY A 62 3.15 13.49 -10.90
CA GLY A 62 3.66 14.60 -11.70
C GLY A 62 4.94 14.28 -12.51
N ARG A 63 6.05 14.99 -12.20
CA ARG A 63 7.35 14.87 -12.89
C ARG A 63 8.34 13.88 -12.25
N THR A 64 8.09 13.39 -11.04
CA THR A 64 9.03 12.55 -10.28
C THR A 64 8.30 11.38 -9.66
N GLN A 65 8.84 10.18 -9.80
CA GLN A 65 8.23 8.98 -9.22
C GLN A 65 9.02 8.51 -7.99
N PRO A 66 8.38 8.35 -6.82
CA PRO A 66 8.97 7.62 -5.70
C PRO A 66 9.27 6.17 -6.09
N ALA A 67 10.35 5.58 -5.54
CA ALA A 67 10.62 4.16 -5.73
C ALA A 67 9.44 3.31 -5.22
N VAL A 68 9.08 2.27 -5.98
CA VAL A 68 7.96 1.39 -5.66
C VAL A 68 8.49 0.00 -5.34
N PHE A 69 8.05 -0.55 -4.22
CA PHE A 69 8.32 -1.93 -3.84
C PHE A 69 7.01 -2.67 -3.63
N VAL A 70 6.92 -3.87 -4.21
CA VAL A 70 5.73 -4.73 -4.16
C VAL A 70 6.15 -6.07 -3.60
N ALA A 71 5.52 -6.47 -2.52
CA ALA A 71 5.94 -7.64 -1.75
C ALA A 71 4.78 -8.17 -0.91
N SER A 72 4.91 -9.41 -0.44
CA SER A 72 4.09 -9.91 0.66
C SER A 72 4.33 -9.09 1.94
N GLU A 73 3.41 -9.17 2.91
CA GLU A 73 3.57 -8.44 4.17
C GLU A 73 4.90 -8.76 4.87
N SER A 74 5.27 -10.03 4.97
CA SER A 74 6.51 -10.47 5.63
C SER A 74 7.76 -9.91 4.96
N GLU A 75 7.82 -9.94 3.63
CA GLU A 75 8.93 -9.38 2.84
C GLU A 75 8.98 -7.85 2.95
N MET A 76 7.83 -7.17 2.88
CA MET A 76 7.72 -5.72 3.06
C MET A 76 8.25 -5.29 4.43
N ARG A 77 7.88 -6.01 5.49
CA ARG A 77 8.38 -5.73 6.85
C ARG A 77 9.88 -5.93 6.97
N GLY A 78 10.42 -6.97 6.34
CA GLY A 78 11.87 -7.19 6.24
C GLY A 78 12.58 -6.03 5.56
N PHE A 79 12.06 -5.59 4.40
CA PHE A 79 12.59 -4.45 3.66
C PHE A 79 12.60 -3.16 4.49
N LEU A 80 11.52 -2.86 5.23
CA LEU A 80 11.40 -1.62 5.98
C LEU A 80 12.37 -1.47 7.16
N VAL A 81 12.91 -2.57 7.70
CA VAL A 81 13.90 -2.52 8.79
C VAL A 81 15.11 -1.68 8.39
N ASP A 82 15.52 -1.77 7.11
CA ASP A 82 16.66 -1.04 6.58
C ASP A 82 16.42 0.47 6.46
N PHE A 83 15.16 0.92 6.53
CA PHE A 83 14.74 2.30 6.29
C PHE A 83 14.16 2.99 7.54
N GLY A 84 14.57 2.55 8.74
CA GLY A 84 14.16 3.19 9.99
C GLY A 84 13.06 2.45 10.76
N GLY A 85 12.78 1.19 10.39
CA GLY A 85 11.94 0.29 11.17
C GLY A 85 10.56 0.02 10.57
N THR A 86 9.89 -0.98 11.13
CA THR A 86 8.60 -1.51 10.69
C THR A 86 7.53 -1.35 11.78
N TRP A 87 6.25 -1.51 11.41
CA TRP A 87 5.17 -1.62 12.38
C TRP A 87 5.25 -2.89 13.23
N ARG A 88 4.67 -2.81 14.44
CA ARG A 88 4.48 -3.94 15.35
C ARG A 88 3.23 -4.72 14.93
N VAL A 89 3.31 -6.05 15.00
CA VAL A 89 2.12 -6.91 14.92
C VAL A 89 1.69 -7.20 16.34
N GLU A 90 0.44 -6.92 16.70
CA GLU A 90 -0.13 -7.50 17.92
C GLU A 90 -0.22 -9.01 17.72
N ARG A 91 0.27 -9.75 18.72
CA ARG A 91 0.25 -11.23 18.75
C ARG A 91 -1.05 -11.73 19.31
#